data_AF-A0A7C4KV40-F1
#
_entry.id   AF-A0A7C4KV40-F1
#
_cell.length_a   1.000
_cell.length_b   1.000
_cell.length_c   1.000
_cell.angle_alpha   90.00
_cell.angle_beta   90.00
_cell.angle_gamma   90.00
#
_symmetry.space_group_name_H-M   'P 1'
#
loop_
_entity.id
_entity.type
_entity.pdbx_description
1 polymer ?
#
loop_
_entity_poly.entity_id
_entity_poly.type
_entity_poly.pdbx_seq_one_letter_code
_entity_poly.pdbx_strand_id
1 'polypeptide(L)' 'MRTVVVIFYVFLGLILGITGVLISWLSNTGMLFSDNILFRLVFLILGIFLLLLGSHIVIAGISSLRSR' A
#
# COMPACT_ATOMS: atom_id res chain seq x y z
N MET A 1 -17.48 8.60 17.49
CA MET A 1 -16.11 9.08 17.16
C MET A 1 -15.15 7.95 16.80
N ARG A 2 -14.97 6.89 17.62
CA ARG A 2 -14.07 5.76 17.28
C ARG A 2 -14.35 5.08 15.92
N THR A 3 -15.61 4.86 15.54
CA THR A 3 -15.97 4.22 14.26
C THR A 3 -15.47 5.01 13.05
N VAL A 4 -15.53 6.35 13.12
CA VAL A 4 -15.04 7.25 12.06
C VAL A 4 -13.53 7.13 11.91
N VAL A 5 -12.81 7.03 13.04
CA VAL A 5 -11.36 6.85 13.07
C VAL A 5 -10.96 5.51 12.42
N VAL A 6 -11.71 4.44 12.66
CA VAL A 6 -11.43 3.14 12.03
C VAL A 6 -11.66 3.18 10.53
N ILE A 7 -12.78 3.75 10.08
CA ILE A 7 -13.07 3.88 8.66
C ILE A 7 -11.95 4.67 7.97
N PHE A 8 -11.47 5.74 8.61
CA PHE A 8 -10.35 6.52 8.09
C PHE A 8 -9.06 5.69 7.95
N TYR A 9 -8.67 4.92 8.98
CA TYR A 9 -7.48 4.05 8.90
C TYR A 9 -7.61 2.98 7.81
N VAL A 10 -8.76 2.33 7.71
CA VAL A 10 -9.00 1.32 6.66
C VAL A 10 -8.93 1.95 5.28
N PHE A 11 -9.53 3.12 5.09
CA PHE A 11 -9.50 3.83 3.80
C PHE A 11 -8.09 4.27 3.42
N LEU A 12 -7.33 4.82 4.38
CA LEU A 12 -5.94 5.19 4.19
C LEU A 12 -5.08 4.00 3.81
N GLY A 13 -5.21 2.89 4.52
CA GLY A 13 -4.47 1.67 4.24
C GLY A 13 -4.80 1.08 2.86
N LEU A 14 -6.07 1.15 2.43
CA LEU A 14 -6.49 0.76 1.08
C LEU A 14 -5.86 1.64 0.00
N ILE A 15 -5.84 2.97 0.17
CA ILE A 15 -5.22 3.89 -0.79
C ILE A 15 -3.72 3.58 -0.94
N LEU A 16 -3.01 3.41 0.18
CA LEU A 16 -1.59 3.06 0.17
C LEU A 16 -1.35 1.70 -0.50
N GLY A 17 -2.21 0.72 -0.22
CA GLY A 17 -2.16 -0.60 -0.84
C GLY A 17 -2.35 -0.55 -2.35
N ILE A 18 -3.40 0.11 -2.83
CA ILE A 18 -3.69 0.28 -4.27
C ILE A 18 -2.53 0.99 -4.96
N THR A 19 -2.01 2.06 -4.35
CA THR A 19 -0.86 2.81 -4.88
C THR A 19 0.37 1.91 -4.99
N GLY A 20 0.64 1.08 -3.97
CA GLY A 20 1.74 0.13 -3.98
C GLY A 20 1.63 -0.94 -5.06
N VAL A 21 0.44 -1.50 -5.27
CA VAL A 21 0.15 -2.45 -6.37
C VAL A 21 0.36 -1.77 -7.72
N LEU A 22 -0.17 -0.56 -7.89
CA LEU A 22 -0.09 0.18 -9.15
C LEU A 22 1.37 0.49 -9.51
N ILE A 23 2.17 0.98 -8.57
CA ILE A 23 3.59 1.25 -8.78
C ILE A 23 4.35 -0.03 -9.13
N SER A 24 4.10 -1.12 -8.41
CA SER A 24 4.73 -2.42 -8.69
C SER A 24 4.39 -2.92 -10.10
N TRP A 25 3.11 -2.78 -10.50
CA TRP A 25 2.62 -3.20 -11.81
C TRP A 25 3.21 -2.34 -12.95
N LEU A 26 3.22 -1.02 -12.80
CA LEU A 26 3.80 -0.09 -13.77
C LEU A 26 5.32 -0.27 -13.91
N SER A 27 6.02 -0.58 -12.82
CA SER A 27 7.46 -0.91 -12.86
C SER A 27 7.71 -2.25 -13.57
N ASN A 28 6.87 -3.25 -13.30
CA ASN A 28 7.03 -4.58 -13.89
C ASN A 28 6.77 -4.58 -15.40
N THR A 29 5.72 -3.90 -15.84
CA THR A 29 5.38 -3.72 -17.28
C THR A 29 6.40 -2.89 -18.05
N GLY A 30 7.37 -2.26 -17.36
CA GLY A 30 8.36 -1.39 -17.98
C GLY A 30 7.79 -0.03 -18.39
N MET A 31 6.53 0.28 -18.06
CA MET A 31 5.94 1.59 -18.31
C MET A 31 6.62 2.69 -17.48
N LEU A 32 7.15 2.34 -16.30
CA LEU A 32 8.04 3.19 -15.53
C LEU A 32 9.50 2.81 -15.80
N PHE A 33 10.22 3.68 -16.52
CA PHE A 33 11.67 3.62 -16.69
C PHE A 33 12.18 2.29 -17.27
N SER A 34 11.75 1.95 -18.50
CA SER A 34 12.00 0.64 -19.15
C SER A 34 13.47 0.23 -19.24
N ASP A 35 14.39 1.19 -19.30
CA ASP A 35 15.75 0.93 -19.76
C ASP A 35 16.74 0.60 -18.64
N ASN A 36 16.36 0.82 -17.37
CA ASN A 36 17.28 0.65 -16.26
C ASN A 36 16.70 -0.29 -15.19
N ILE A 37 17.30 -1.48 -15.13
CA ILE A 37 16.91 -2.57 -14.22
C ILE A 37 16.97 -2.17 -12.74
N LEU A 38 17.89 -1.29 -12.36
CA LEU A 38 18.02 -0.82 -10.98
C LEU A 38 16.81 0.02 -10.59
N PHE A 39 16.37 0.95 -11.45
CA PHE A 39 15.18 1.75 -11.18
C PHE A 39 13.93 0.87 -11.08
N ARG A 40 13.77 -0.12 -11.98
CA ARG A 40 12.65 -1.08 -11.91
C ARG A 40 12.61 -1.81 -10.56
N LEU A 41 13.76 -2.29 -10.08
CA LEU A 41 13.86 -2.97 -8.79
C LEU A 41 13.51 -2.03 -7.62
N VAL A 42 13.99 -0.78 -7.62
CA VAL A 42 13.69 0.20 -6.58
C VAL A 42 12.18 0.48 -6.50
N PHE A 43 11.53 0.73 -7.63
CA PHE A 43 10.09 0.97 -7.65
C PHE A 43 9.27 -0.27 -7.30
N LEU A 44 9.73 -1.47 -7.67
CA LEU A 44 9.09 -2.72 -7.28
C LEU A 44 9.15 -2.90 -5.75
N ILE A 45 10.32 -2.69 -5.14
CA ILE A 45 10.50 -2.76 -3.69
C ILE A 45 9.65 -1.70 -2.99
N LEU A 46 9.63 -0.47 -3.51
CA LEU A 46 8.80 0.62 -2.98
C LEU A 46 7.30 0.26 -3.03
N GLY A 47 6.84 -0.31 -4.14
CA GLY A 47 5.45 -0.72 -4.29
C GLY A 47 5.05 -1.85 -3.33
N ILE A 48 5.92 -2.86 -3.16
CA ILE A 48 5.73 -3.93 -2.16
C ILE A 48 5.71 -3.36 -0.75
N PHE A 49 6.62 -2.41 -0.44
CA PHE A 49 6.66 -1.77 0.88
C PHE A 49 5.37 -0.99 1.18
N LEU A 50 4.85 -0.22 0.22
CA LEU A 50 3.57 0.49 0.35
C LEU A 50 2.38 -0.46 0.53
N LEU A 51 2.38 -1.61 -0.17
CA LEU A 51 1.38 -2.65 0.03
C LEU A 51 1.40 -3.21 1.45
N LEU A 52 2.59 -3.54 1.96
CA LEU A 52 2.76 -4.06 3.32
C LEU A 52 2.32 -3.02 4.35
N LEU A 53 2.73 -1.76 4.18
CA LEU A 53 2.35 -0.66 5.05
C LEU A 53 0.82 -0.44 5.05
N GLY A 54 0.21 -0.39 3.86
CA GLY A 54 -1.23 -0.24 3.71
C GLY A 54 -1.99 -1.39 4.38
N SER A 55 -1.56 -2.63 4.15
CA SER A 55 -2.14 -3.83 4.79
C SER A 55 -2.02 -3.77 6.31
N HIS A 56 -0.87 -3.33 6.84
CA HIS A 56 -0.64 -3.21 8.28
C HIS A 56 -1.60 -2.18 8.92
N ILE A 57 -1.81 -1.05 8.26
CA ILE A 57 -2.74 0.00 8.71
C ILE A 57 -4.19 -0.50 8.68
N VAL A 58 -4.60 -1.23 7.64
CA VAL A 58 -5.94 -1.85 7.57
C VAL A 58 -6.15 -2.83 8.73
N ILE A 59 -5.17 -3.70 8.98
CA ILE A 59 -5.24 -4.68 10.08
C ILE A 59 -5.31 -3.98 11.44
N ALA A 60 -4.51 -2.93 11.66
CA ALA A 60 -4.55 -2.12 12.88
C ALA A 60 -5.91 -1.40 13.05
N GLY A 61 -6.46 -0.89 11.96
CA GLY A 61 -7.80 -0.30 11.95
C GLY A 61 -8.87 -1.32 12.38
N ILE A 62 -8.88 -2.51 11.78
CA ILE A 62 -9.85 -3.56 12.10
C ILE A 62 -9.65 -4.09 13.53
N SER A 63 -8.42 -4.33 13.97
CA SER A 63 -8.14 -4.84 15.31
C SER A 63 -8.60 -3.88 16.41
N SER A 64 -8.56 -2.57 16.15
CA SER A 64 -9.08 -1.56 17.08
C SER A 64 -10.60 -1.63 17.31
N LEU A 65 -11.37 -2.29 16.42
CA LEU A 65 -12.80 -2.58 16.62
C LEU A 65 -13.03 -3.81 17.51
N ARG A 66 -12.10 -4.77 17.50
CA ARG A 66 -12.22 -6.06 18.20
C ARG A 66 -12.02 -5.94 19.72
N SER A 67 -11.33 -4.90 20.20
CA SER A 67 -11.12 -4.65 21.64
C SER A 67 -12.38 -4.12 22.36
N ARG A 68 -13.57 -4.46 21.88
CA ARG A 68 -14.87 -4.20 22.50
C ARG A 68 -15.46 -5.51 23.01
#